data_AF-A0A3A9VR26-F1
#
_entry.id   AF-A0A3A9VR26-F1
#
_cell.length_a   1.000
_cell.length_b   1.000
_cell.length_c   1.000
_cell.angle_alpha   90.00
_cell.angle_beta   90.00
_cell.angle_gamma   90.00
#
_symmetry.space_group_name_H-M   'P 1'
#
loop_
_entity.id
_entity.type
_entity.pdbx_description
1 polymer ?
#
loop_
_entity_poly.entity_id
_entity_poly.type
_entity_poly.pdbx_seq_one_letter_code
_entity_poly.pdbx_strand_id
1 'polypeptide(L)'
;MSGGNWKDMLLASQTGDLELVKYYVRTGIDINYQHPEAMTTPLIESFRFEHLDIAKFLLESGADVYAKEGFSGDTALSIATEKQNQEALDLLSLYLKK
;
A
#
# COMPACT_ATOMS: atom_id res chain seq x y z
N MET A 1 -9.38 -1.12 21.68
CA MET A 1 -7.94 -1.07 21.35
C MET A 1 -7.81 -1.47 19.89
N SER A 2 -7.69 -0.52 18.96
CA SER A 2 -7.66 -0.81 17.52
C SER A 2 -6.51 -0.10 16.77
N GLY A 3 -5.56 0.50 17.50
CA GLY A 3 -4.40 1.18 16.90
C GLY A 3 -3.18 0.29 16.64
N GLY A 4 -3.11 -0.91 17.25
CA GLY A 4 -1.95 -1.81 17.13
C GLY A 4 -1.85 -2.46 15.76
N ASN A 5 -2.89 -3.19 15.35
CA ASN A 5 -2.84 -4.04 14.16
C ASN A 5 -2.58 -3.28 12.85
N TRP A 6 -3.06 -2.03 12.75
CA TRP A 6 -2.85 -1.23 11.54
C TRP A 6 -1.41 -0.76 11.39
N LYS A 7 -0.81 -0.21 12.46
CA LYS A 7 0.58 0.24 12.44
C LYS A 7 1.52 -0.93 12.14
N ASP A 8 1.21 -2.11 12.66
CA ASP A 8 1.97 -3.32 12.39
C ASP A 8 1.82 -3.78 10.92
N MET A 9 0.65 -3.62 10.31
CA MET A 9 0.44 -3.87 8.87
C MET A 9 1.20 -2.87 7.98
N LEU A 10 1.23 -1.60 8.37
CA LEU A 10 2.06 -0.60 7.69
C LEU A 10 3.54 -0.99 7.77
N LEU A 11 4.04 -1.32 8.96
CA LEU A 11 5.42 -1.75 9.15
C LEU A 11 5.75 -2.98 8.31
N ALA A 12 4.88 -3.99 8.30
CA ALA A 12 5.05 -5.19 7.45
C ALA A 12 5.16 -4.83 5.96
N SER A 13 4.38 -3.85 5.51
CA SER A 13 4.42 -3.35 4.12
C SER A 13 5.69 -2.57 3.81
N GLN A 14 6.26 -1.85 4.80
CA GLN A 14 7.54 -1.14 4.66
C GLN A 14 8.73 -2.09 4.65
N THR A 15 8.68 -3.17 5.44
CA THR A 15 9.79 -4.12 5.59
C THR A 15 9.78 -5.25 4.56
N GLY A 16 8.71 -5.39 3.76
CA GLY A 16 8.60 -6.44 2.75
C GLY A 16 8.09 -7.79 3.29
N ASP A 17 7.40 -7.81 4.42
CA ASP A 17 6.86 -9.04 5.01
C ASP A 17 5.47 -9.38 4.42
N LEU A 18 5.47 -9.96 3.22
CA LEU A 18 4.25 -10.31 2.49
C LEU A 18 3.34 -11.28 3.27
N GLU A 19 3.90 -12.24 4.00
CA GLU A 19 3.09 -13.21 4.74
C GLU A 19 2.38 -12.57 5.93
N LEU A 20 3.05 -11.63 6.61
CA LEU A 20 2.42 -10.84 7.67
C LEU A 20 1.36 -9.89 7.11
N VAL A 21 1.58 -9.26 5.95
CA VAL A 21 0.53 -8.48 5.27
C VAL A 21 -0.68 -9.34 4.93
N LYS A 22 -0.48 -10.54 4.34
CA LYS A 22 -1.57 -11.49 4.06
C LYS A 22 -2.32 -11.89 5.32
N TYR A 23 -1.61 -12.14 6.41
CA TYR A 23 -2.23 -12.44 7.70
C TYR A 23 -3.15 -11.31 8.15
N TYR A 24 -2.68 -10.06 8.11
CA TYR A 24 -3.47 -8.91 8.52
C TYR A 24 -4.72 -8.70 7.65
N VAL A 25 -4.60 -8.80 6.33
CA VAL A 25 -5.75 -8.72 5.41
C VAL A 25 -6.80 -9.79 5.75
N ARG A 26 -6.38 -11.02 6.08
CA ARG A 26 -7.29 -12.12 6.47
C ARG A 26 -8.00 -11.88 7.81
N THR A 27 -7.44 -11.06 8.70
CA THR A 27 -8.09 -10.71 9.97
C THR A 27 -9.18 -9.65 9.83
N GLY A 28 -9.42 -9.14 8.61
CA GLY A 28 -10.47 -8.18 8.32
C GLY A 28 -10.08 -6.73 8.59
N ILE A 29 -8.78 -6.43 8.60
CA ILE A 29 -8.31 -5.05 8.60
C ILE A 29 -8.78 -4.35 7.32
N ASP A 30 -9.31 -3.13 7.47
CA ASP A 30 -9.61 -2.26 6.33
C ASP A 30 -8.29 -1.80 5.68
N ILE A 31 -8.00 -2.37 4.52
CA ILE A 31 -6.77 -2.12 3.74
C ILE A 31 -6.63 -0.66 3.27
N ASN A 32 -7.73 0.08 3.24
CA ASN A 32 -7.79 1.48 2.80
C ASN A 32 -7.86 2.46 3.98
N TYR A 33 -7.88 1.96 5.21
CA TYR A 33 -7.83 2.82 6.38
C TYR A 33 -6.59 3.71 6.33
N GLN A 34 -6.69 4.95 6.78
CA GLN A 34 -5.54 5.82 6.97
C GLN A 34 -5.54 6.24 8.42
N HIS A 35 -4.60 5.69 9.19
CA HIS A 35 -4.49 6.05 10.59
C HIS A 35 -4.18 7.54 10.74
N PRO A 36 -4.87 8.30 11.61
CA PRO A 36 -4.72 9.76 11.69
C PRO A 36 -3.29 10.26 11.90
N GLU A 37 -2.44 9.49 12.58
CA GLU A 37 -1.02 9.85 12.79
C GLU A 37 -0.11 9.48 11.62
N ALA A 38 -0.43 8.41 10.88
CA ALA A 38 0.42 7.92 9.78
C ALA A 38 0.02 8.53 8.43
N MET A 39 -1.29 8.78 8.24
CA MET A 39 -1.90 9.38 7.06
C MET A 39 -1.48 8.72 5.73
N THR A 40 -1.22 7.41 5.75
CA THR A 40 -0.76 6.61 4.61
C THR A 40 -1.49 5.27 4.57
N THR A 41 -1.37 4.54 3.47
CA THR A 41 -1.92 3.18 3.29
C THR A 41 -0.79 2.16 3.04
N PRO A 42 -1.01 0.87 3.32
CA PRO A 42 -0.12 -0.24 2.99
C PRO A 42 0.27 -0.22 1.52
N LEU A 43 -0.65 0.18 0.64
CA LEU A 43 -0.38 0.31 -0.78
C LEU A 43 0.68 1.38 -1.04
N ILE A 44 0.48 2.59 -0.53
CA ILE A 44 1.46 3.69 -0.70
C ILE A 44 2.83 3.30 -0.13
N GLU A 45 2.87 2.72 1.07
CA GLU A 45 4.12 2.26 1.69
C GLU A 45 4.83 1.18 0.84
N SER A 46 4.09 0.21 0.30
CA SER A 46 4.68 -0.83 -0.55
C SER A 46 5.34 -0.26 -1.82
N PHE A 47 4.78 0.80 -2.43
CA PHE A 47 5.43 1.50 -3.54
C PHE A 47 6.61 2.37 -3.08
N ARG A 48 6.51 3.01 -1.92
CA ARG A 48 7.59 3.84 -1.34
C ARG A 48 8.84 3.02 -1.05
N PHE A 49 8.66 1.78 -0.59
CA PHE A 49 9.73 0.83 -0.28
C PHE A 49 9.97 -0.22 -1.38
N GLU A 50 9.29 -0.12 -2.51
CA GLU A 50 9.47 -0.94 -3.72
C GLU A 50 9.17 -2.44 -3.56
N HIS A 51 8.31 -2.80 -2.61
CA HIS A 51 7.81 -4.16 -2.39
C HIS A 51 6.62 -4.45 -3.31
N LEU A 52 6.89 -4.67 -4.59
CA LEU A 52 5.85 -4.81 -5.62
C LEU A 52 5.01 -6.09 -5.49
N ASP A 53 5.51 -7.13 -4.82
CA ASP A 53 4.77 -8.33 -4.48
C ASP A 53 3.64 -8.02 -3.47
N ILE A 54 3.94 -7.20 -2.47
CA ILE A 54 2.96 -6.65 -1.52
C ILE A 54 1.98 -5.72 -2.23
N ALA A 55 2.48 -4.78 -3.05
CA ALA A 55 1.64 -3.86 -3.80
C ALA A 55 0.62 -4.62 -4.67
N LYS A 56 1.09 -5.64 -5.39
CA LYS A 56 0.24 -6.49 -6.22
C LYS A 56 -0.82 -7.22 -5.38
N PHE A 57 -0.43 -7.84 -4.27
CA PHE A 57 -1.37 -8.53 -3.39
C PHE A 57 -2.45 -7.58 -2.83
N LEU A 58 -2.07 -6.37 -2.42
CA LEU A 58 -3.00 -5.37 -1.92
C LEU A 58 -3.99 -4.91 -3.00
N LEU A 59 -3.51 -4.67 -4.23
CA LEU A 59 -4.36 -4.32 -5.38
C LEU A 59 -5.33 -5.46 -5.74
N GLU A 60 -4.86 -6.72 -5.74
CA GLU A 60 -5.72 -7.90 -5.92
C GLU A 60 -6.77 -8.03 -4.81
N SER A 61 -6.46 -7.54 -3.60
CA SER A 61 -7.35 -7.53 -2.45
C SER A 61 -8.30 -6.31 -2.41
N GLY A 62 -8.28 -5.45 -3.43
CA GLY A 62 -9.18 -4.30 -3.54
C GLY A 62 -8.68 -3.02 -2.89
N ALA A 63 -7.36 -2.87 -2.69
CA ALA A 63 -6.80 -1.60 -2.25
C ALA A 63 -7.10 -0.49 -3.27
N ASP A 64 -7.42 0.69 -2.79
CA ASP A 64 -7.71 1.85 -3.63
C ASP A 64 -6.43 2.32 -4.32
N VAL A 65 -6.35 2.06 -5.63
CA VAL A 65 -5.22 2.47 -6.49
C VAL A 65 -5.06 3.99 -6.55
N TYR A 66 -6.11 4.75 -6.24
CA TYR A 66 -6.12 6.21 -6.23
C TYR A 66 -5.92 6.79 -4.82
N ALA A 67 -5.61 5.95 -3.83
CA ALA A 67 -5.33 6.41 -2.48
C ALA A 67 -4.26 7.50 -2.49
N LYS A 68 -4.49 8.52 -1.66
CA LYS A 68 -3.65 9.70 -1.55
C LYS A 68 -3.12 9.82 -0.12
N GLU A 69 -1.81 9.93 0.04
CA GLU A 69 -1.19 10.16 1.34
C GLU A 69 -1.61 11.54 1.86
N GLY A 70 -1.97 11.63 3.14
CA GLY A 70 -2.49 12.86 3.73
C GLY A 70 -1.43 13.95 3.96
N PHE A 71 -0.13 13.61 4.07
CA PHE A 71 0.92 14.59 4.30
C PHE A 71 1.44 15.23 3.00
N SER A 72 1.91 14.43 2.06
CA SER A 72 2.47 14.92 0.79
C SER A 72 1.43 15.06 -0.33
N GLY A 73 0.34 14.29 -0.24
CA GLY A 73 -0.55 14.09 -1.36
C GLY A 73 -0.04 13.06 -2.38
N ASP A 74 0.99 12.30 -2.04
CA ASP A 74 1.52 11.23 -2.88
C ASP A 74 0.47 10.17 -3.19
N THR A 75 0.60 9.59 -4.38
CA THR A 75 -0.14 8.41 -4.81
C THR A 75 0.87 7.32 -5.18
N ALA A 76 0.41 6.08 -5.30
CA ALA A 76 1.26 5.01 -5.84
C ALA A 76 1.88 5.40 -7.20
N LEU A 77 1.11 6.10 -8.05
CA LEU A 77 1.58 6.55 -9.36
C LEU A 77 2.66 7.64 -9.28
N SER A 78 2.49 8.65 -8.40
CA SER A 78 3.52 9.70 -8.26
C SER A 78 4.83 9.14 -7.73
N ILE A 79 4.77 8.23 -6.74
CA ILE A 79 5.94 7.56 -6.18
C ILE A 79 6.65 6.71 -7.24
N ALA A 80 5.92 5.87 -7.99
CA ALA A 80 6.48 5.05 -9.05
C ALA A 80 7.14 5.90 -10.15
N THR A 81 6.54 7.05 -10.47
CA THR A 81 7.08 8.02 -11.45
C THR A 81 8.36 8.67 -10.96
N GLU A 82 8.40 9.16 -9.71
CA GLU A 82 9.57 9.79 -9.10
C GLU A 82 10.77 8.84 -9.06
N LYS A 83 10.51 7.57 -8.69
CA LYS A 83 11.52 6.51 -8.65
C LYS A 83 11.94 6.00 -10.03
N GLN A 84 11.24 6.38 -11.10
CA GLN A 84 11.44 5.84 -12.46
C GLN A 84 11.33 4.30 -12.50
N ASN A 85 10.46 3.73 -11.66
CA ASN A 85 10.29 2.27 -11.55
C ASN A 85 9.24 1.81 -12.58
N GLN A 86 9.71 1.33 -13.74
CA GLN A 86 8.82 0.90 -14.83
C GLN A 86 7.95 -0.29 -14.43
N GLU A 87 8.45 -1.22 -13.63
CA GLU A 87 7.68 -2.39 -13.18
C GLU A 87 6.49 -1.96 -12.29
N ALA A 88 6.72 -0.98 -11.41
CA ALA A 88 5.67 -0.37 -10.60
C ALA A 88 4.60 0.34 -11.46
N LEU A 89 5.01 1.07 -12.50
CA LEU A 89 4.10 1.73 -13.44
C LEU A 89 3.27 0.71 -14.23
N ASP A 90 3.91 -0.36 -14.70
CA ASP A 90 3.26 -1.44 -15.44
C ASP A 90 2.23 -2.14 -14.54
N LEU A 91 2.58 -2.42 -13.29
CA LEU A 91 1.66 -2.96 -12.29
C LEU A 91 0.44 -2.06 -12.11
N LEU A 92 0.63 -0.77 -11.86
CA LEU A 92 -0.47 0.19 -11.70
C LEU A 92 -1.36 0.27 -12.94
N SER A 93 -0.77 0.20 -14.14
CA SER A 93 -1.52 0.27 -15.40
C SER A 93 -2.57 -0.85 -15.55
N LEU A 94 -2.38 -1.99 -14.88
CA LEU A 94 -3.32 -3.11 -14.85
C LEU A 94 -4.56 -2.83 -14.00
N TYR A 95 -4.47 -1.89 -13.05
CA TYR A 95 -5.52 -1.57 -12.08
C TYR A 95 -6.19 -0.21 -12.32
N LEU A 96 -5.53 0.72 -13.03
CA LEU A 96 -6.12 2.01 -13.40
C LEU A 96 -7.21 1.93 -14.49
N LYS A 97 -7.37 0.79 -15.16
CA LYS A 97 -8.28 0.59 -16.30
C LYS A 97 -9.56 -0.17 -15.93
N LYS A 98 -9.73 -0.54 -14.68
CA LYS A 98 -10.88 -1.32 -14.17
C LYS A 98 -11.85 -0.41 -13.44
#